data_AF-A0A7W5LRT9-F1
#
_entry.id   AF-A0A7W5LRT9-F1
#
_cell.length_a   1.000
_cell.length_b   1.000
_cell.length_c   1.000
_cell.angle_alpha   90.00
_cell.angle_beta   90.00
_cell.angle_gamma   90.00
#
_symmetry.space_group_name_H-M   'P 1'
#
loop_
_entity.id
_entity.type
_entity.pdbx_description
1 polymer ?
#
loop_
_entity_poly.entity_id
_entity_poly.type
_entity_poly.pdbx_seq_one_letter_code
_entity_poly.pdbx_strand_id
1 'polypeptide(L)'
;MPRPRALFEIASLEELPREATLRVGDVLRIEATGVFARGDVEVVEVVGPLTLGVLSSSVPLLPAGGPNVLLIVARKPGALELDIVFGSAWGSRDTGTISVTVT
;
A
#
# COMPACT_ATOMS: atom_id res chain seq x y z
N MET A 1 8.86 -2.85 16.68
CA MET A 1 8.58 -2.53 15.27
C MET A 1 9.63 -1.52 14.82
N PRO A 2 10.43 -1.79 13.77
CA PRO A 2 11.37 -0.79 13.24
C PRO A 2 10.58 0.45 12.77
N ARG A 3 11.14 1.65 12.99
CA ARG A 3 10.52 2.89 12.52
C ARG A 3 10.62 2.96 10.98
N PRO A 4 9.57 3.40 10.28
CA PRO A 4 9.64 3.60 8.83
C PRO A 4 10.70 4.67 8.52
N ARG A 5 11.50 4.42 7.49
CA ARG A 5 12.56 5.33 7.05
C ARG A 5 11.97 6.50 6.28
N ALA A 6 11.17 6.20 5.26
CA ALA A 6 10.38 7.15 4.48
C ALA A 6 8.96 6.62 4.28
N LEU A 7 8.01 7.54 4.13
CA LEU A 7 6.63 7.25 3.77
C LEU A 7 6.33 7.94 2.44
N PHE A 8 5.84 7.16 1.47
CA PHE A 8 5.37 7.67 0.18
C PHE A 8 3.87 7.42 0.09
N GLU A 9 3.12 8.40 -0.40
CA GLU A 9 1.66 8.34 -0.48
C GLU A 9 1.18 8.33 -1.94
N ILE A 10 0.23 7.46 -2.24
CA ILE A 10 -0.40 7.31 -3.57
C ILE A 10 -1.90 7.29 -3.36
N ALA A 11 -2.61 8.31 -3.86
CA ALA A 11 -4.05 8.47 -3.59
C ALA A 11 -4.95 7.86 -4.66
N SER A 12 -4.43 7.60 -5.86
CA SER A 12 -5.24 7.08 -6.96
C SER A 12 -4.44 6.25 -7.97
N LEU A 13 -5.17 5.64 -8.92
CA LEU A 13 -4.57 4.89 -10.02
C LEU A 13 -3.73 5.77 -10.95
N GLU A 14 -4.17 7.02 -11.19
CA GLU A 14 -3.45 7.99 -12.02
C GLU A 14 -2.10 8.41 -11.43
N GLU A 15 -2.00 8.38 -10.10
CA GLU A 15 -0.77 8.67 -9.35
C GLU A 15 0.14 7.43 -9.20
N LEU A 16 -0.35 6.24 -9.54
CA LEU A 16 0.42 5.01 -9.38
C LEU A 16 1.62 5.00 -10.35
N PRO A 17 2.87 5.01 -9.84
CA PRO A 17 4.03 4.96 -10.69
C PRO A 17 4.16 3.55 -11.29
N ARG A 18 4.71 3.47 -12.51
CA ARG A 18 5.01 2.17 -13.14
C ARG A 18 6.14 1.42 -12.44
N GLU A 19 7.06 2.17 -11.84
CA GLU A 19 8.24 1.64 -11.14
C GLU A 19 8.46 2.41 -9.84
N ALA A 20 8.85 1.71 -8.78
CA ALA A 20 9.31 2.30 -7.53
C ALA A 20 10.61 1.65 -7.05
N THR A 21 11.57 2.50 -6.68
CA THR A 21 12.78 2.07 -5.98
C THR A 21 12.67 2.47 -4.51
N LEU A 22 12.71 1.47 -3.64
CA LEU A 22 12.60 1.62 -2.20
C LEU A 22 13.90 1.19 -1.52
N ARG A 23 14.07 1.61 -0.28
CA ARG A 23 15.07 1.06 0.64
C ARG A 23 14.39 0.21 1.69
N VAL A 24 15.10 -0.77 2.24
CA VAL A 24 14.59 -1.53 3.39
C VAL A 24 14.14 -0.58 4.51
N GLY A 25 12.90 -0.78 4.97
CA GLY A 25 12.23 0.06 5.97
C GLY A 25 11.42 1.23 5.41
N ASP A 26 11.44 1.48 4.10
CA ASP A 26 10.50 2.42 3.47
C ASP A 26 9.09 1.83 3.43
N VAL A 27 8.08 2.71 3.42
CA VAL A 27 6.67 2.34 3.36
C VAL A 27 5.97 3.09 2.23
N LEU A 28 5.27 2.36 1.37
CA LEU A 28 4.26 2.93 0.48
C LEU A 28 2.90 2.86 1.16
N ARG A 29 2.21 3.99 1.29
CA ARG A 29 0.80 4.08 1.65
C ARG A 29 -0.01 4.33 0.39
N ILE A 30 -0.90 3.41 0.07
CA ILE A 30 -1.70 3.46 -1.15
C ILE A 30 -3.17 3.46 -0.78
N GLU A 31 -3.94 4.41 -1.30
CA GLU A 31 -5.39 4.43 -1.16
C GLU A 31 -6.03 3.44 -2.15
N ALA A 32 -6.01 2.16 -1.77
CA ALA A 32 -6.44 1.05 -2.59
C ALA A 32 -7.20 0.00 -1.74
N THR A 33 -8.00 -0.83 -2.40
CA THR A 33 -8.84 -1.85 -1.75
C THR A 33 -8.24 -3.24 -1.79
N GLY A 34 -7.17 -3.46 -2.56
CA GLY A 34 -6.43 -4.72 -2.55
C GLY A 34 -5.10 -4.66 -3.29
N VAL A 35 -4.28 -5.67 -3.08
CA VAL A 35 -3.02 -5.87 -3.81
C VAL A 35 -2.79 -7.35 -4.05
N PHE A 36 -2.25 -7.67 -5.22
CA PHE A 36 -1.72 -8.98 -5.54
C PHE A 36 -0.23 -8.87 -5.84
N ALA A 37 0.58 -9.70 -5.19
CA ALA A 37 2.04 -9.68 -5.35
C ALA A 37 2.51 -10.85 -6.22
N ARG A 38 3.40 -10.58 -7.16
CA ARG A 38 4.01 -11.57 -8.07
C ARG A 38 5.53 -11.50 -7.96
N GLY A 39 6.18 -12.65 -7.78
CA GLY A 39 7.65 -12.75 -7.61
C GLY A 39 8.07 -13.14 -6.19
N ASP A 40 9.20 -12.61 -5.71
CA ASP A 40 9.67 -12.84 -4.34
C ASP A 40 8.84 -11.99 -3.35
N VAL A 41 7.72 -12.54 -2.90
CA VAL A 41 6.76 -11.85 -2.03
C VAL A 41 7.32 -11.48 -0.65
N GLU A 42 8.44 -12.06 -0.23
CA GLU A 42 9.08 -11.70 1.05
C GLU A 42 9.86 -10.38 0.98
N VAL A 43 10.06 -9.81 -0.22
CA VAL A 43 10.73 -8.51 -0.43
C VAL A 43 9.96 -7.37 0.25
N VAL A 44 8.63 -7.48 0.31
CA VAL A 44 7.76 -6.52 0.98
C VAL A 44 6.77 -7.23 1.91
N GLU A 45 6.30 -6.53 2.93
CA GLU A 45 5.13 -6.93 3.72
C GLU A 45 3.94 -6.07 3.31
N VAL A 46 2.80 -6.71 3.05
CA VAL A 46 1.52 -6.03 2.81
C VAL A 46 0.73 -5.99 4.11
N VAL A 47 0.31 -4.79 4.53
CA VAL A 47 -0.58 -4.58 5.67
C VAL A 47 -1.86 -3.89 5.19
N GLY A 48 -2.99 -4.59 5.31
CA GLY A 48 -4.31 -4.09 4.92
C GLY A 48 -5.13 -5.06 4.07
N PRO A 49 -6.26 -4.60 3.51
CA PRO A 49 -6.73 -3.20 3.52
C PRO A 49 -7.15 -2.72 4.91
N LEU A 50 -6.85 -1.46 5.22
CA LEU A 50 -7.08 -0.78 6.50
C LEU A 50 -8.09 0.37 6.32
N THR A 51 -8.71 0.76 7.43
CA THR A 51 -9.48 2.01 7.54
C THR A 51 -8.71 2.98 8.42
N LEU A 52 -8.25 4.10 7.86
CA LEU A 52 -7.50 5.11 8.62
C LEU A 52 -8.45 5.97 9.46
N GLY A 53 -8.45 5.74 10.76
CA GLY A 53 -9.15 6.58 11.73
C GLY A 53 -8.26 7.67 12.32
N VAL A 54 -8.88 8.73 12.83
CA VAL A 54 -8.24 9.74 13.67
C VAL A 54 -8.42 9.34 15.14
N LEU A 55 -7.32 9.19 15.87
CA LEU A 55 -7.39 9.01 17.32
C LEU A 55 -7.63 10.38 17.98
N SER A 56 -8.84 10.59 18.52
CA SER A 56 -9.10 11.71 19.44
C SER A 56 -8.79 11.28 20.88
N SER A 57 -8.69 12.25 21.79
CA SER A 57 -8.39 12.02 23.22
C SER A 57 -9.38 11.10 23.94
N SER A 58 -10.56 10.85 23.36
CA SER A 58 -11.65 10.14 24.03
C SER A 58 -12.32 9.07 23.16
N VAL A 59 -12.35 9.20 21.83
CA VAL A 59 -12.97 8.22 20.93
C VAL A 59 -12.24 8.17 19.57
N PRO A 60 -11.95 6.99 19.00
CA PRO A 60 -11.48 6.91 17.62
C PRO A 60 -12.57 7.38 16.64
N LEU A 61 -12.22 8.33 15.77
CA LEU A 61 -13.08 8.77 14.68
C LEU A 61 -12.73 7.97 13.44
N LEU A 62 -13.64 7.09 13.00
CA LEU A 62 -13.48 6.32 11.78
C LEU A 62 -14.17 7.06 10.61
N PRO A 63 -13.53 7.19 9.45
CA PRO A 63 -14.16 7.73 8.26
C PRO A 63 -15.29 6.80 7.79
N ALA A 64 -16.30 7.37 7.14
CA ALA A 64 -17.34 6.59 6.48
C ALA A 64 -16.76 5.82 5.28
N GLY A 65 -17.23 4.59 5.06
CA GLY A 65 -16.80 3.74 3.95
C GLY A 65 -16.10 2.46 4.40
N GLY A 66 -15.68 1.64 3.41
CA GLY A 66 -14.92 0.42 3.65
C GLY A 66 -13.41 0.69 3.76
N PRO A 67 -12.62 -0.31 4.18
CA PRO A 67 -11.16 -0.24 4.15
C PRO A 67 -10.64 0.10 2.75
N ASN A 68 -9.78 1.11 2.67
CA ASN A 68 -9.30 1.68 1.42
C ASN A 68 -7.82 2.08 1.48
N VAL A 69 -7.06 1.57 2.44
CA VAL A 69 -5.62 1.87 2.55
C VAL A 69 -4.80 0.59 2.66
N LEU A 70 -3.76 0.49 1.84
CA LEU A 70 -2.73 -0.54 1.93
C LEU A 70 -1.42 0.10 2.35
N LEU A 71 -0.68 -0.59 3.22
CA LEU A 71 0.71 -0.26 3.51
C LEU A 71 1.60 -1.36 2.92
N ILE A 72 2.58 -0.99 2.10
CA ILE A 72 3.60 -1.88 1.56
C ILE A 72 4.92 -1.52 2.23
N VAL A 73 5.42 -2.40 3.08
CA VAL A 73 6.64 -2.18 3.87
C VAL A 73 7.80 -2.92 3.22
N ALA A 74 8.85 -2.22 2.81
CA ALA A 74 10.05 -2.84 2.26
C ALA A 74 10.81 -3.62 3.35
N ARG A 75 11.01 -4.93 3.15
CA ARG A 75 11.56 -5.85 4.17
C ARG A 75 12.98 -6.32 3.90
N LYS A 76 13.28 -6.70 2.67
CA LYS A 76 14.61 -7.16 2.25
C LYS A 76 14.91 -6.69 0.83
N PRO A 77 16.18 -6.59 0.43
CA PRO A 77 16.53 -6.28 -0.95
C PRO A 77 15.98 -7.33 -1.93
N GLY A 78 15.57 -6.89 -3.11
CA GLY A 78 14.99 -7.75 -4.14
C GLY A 78 14.01 -7.00 -5.05
N ALA A 79 13.30 -7.72 -5.89
CA ALA A 79 12.32 -7.13 -6.80
C ALA A 79 11.07 -8.00 -6.92
N LEU A 80 9.93 -7.34 -7.14
CA LEU A 80 8.63 -7.97 -7.35
C LEU A 80 7.70 -7.03 -8.13
N GLU A 81 6.60 -7.57 -8.64
CA GLU A 81 5.49 -6.79 -9.19
C GLU A 81 4.31 -6.79 -8.23
N LEU A 82 3.64 -5.65 -8.11
CA LEU A 82 2.40 -5.51 -7.36
C LEU A 82 1.28 -5.06 -8.31
N ASP A 83 0.18 -5.80 -8.33
CA ASP A 83 -1.06 -5.37 -8.96
C ASP A 83 -1.96 -4.75 -7.89
N ILE A 84 -2.12 -3.44 -7.95
CA ILE A 84 -2.91 -2.64 -7.01
C ILE A 84 -4.34 -2.51 -7.54
N VAL A 85 -5.31 -2.85 -6.70
CA VAL A 85 -6.74 -2.80 -7.02
C VAL A 85 -7.36 -1.57 -6.38
N PHE A 86 -7.96 -0.71 -7.22
CA PHE A 86 -8.72 0.47 -6.84
C PHE A 86 -10.23 0.23 -7.04
N GLY A 87 -11.05 1.08 -6.42
CA GLY A 87 -12.50 0.98 -6.49
C GLY A 87 -13.09 0.01 -5.46
N SER A 88 -14.32 -0.45 -5.67
CA SER A 88 -15.06 -1.19 -4.64
C SER A 88 -15.01 -2.71 -4.83
N ALA A 89 -15.12 -3.46 -3.73
CA ALA A 89 -15.21 -4.92 -3.78
C ALA A 89 -16.42 -5.44 -4.57
N TRP A 90 -17.48 -4.64 -4.75
CA TRP A 90 -18.75 -5.06 -5.35
C TRP A 90 -19.14 -4.26 -6.61
N GLY A 91 -18.29 -3.35 -7.09
CA GLY A 91 -18.54 -2.47 -8.23
C GLY A 91 -17.41 -2.50 -9.25
N SER A 92 -17.22 -1.41 -10.00
CA SER A 92 -16.08 -1.29 -10.93
C SER A 92 -14.76 -1.36 -10.17
N ARG A 93 -13.83 -2.11 -10.75
CA ARG A 93 -12.46 -2.28 -10.24
C ARG A 93 -11.52 -1.90 -11.35
N ASP A 94 -10.56 -1.05 -10.99
CA ASP A 94 -9.45 -0.72 -11.87
C ASP A 94 -8.16 -1.24 -11.23
N THR A 95 -7.28 -1.78 -12.05
CA THR A 95 -6.01 -2.36 -11.58
C THR A 95 -4.85 -1.63 -12.22
N GLY A 96 -3.88 -1.24 -11.40
CA GLY A 96 -2.60 -0.73 -11.86
C GLY A 96 -1.46 -1.62 -11.40
N THR A 97 -0.47 -1.83 -12.27
CA THR A 97 0.72 -2.63 -11.94
C THR A 97 1.90 -1.71 -11.67
N ILE A 98 2.63 -1.99 -10.59
CA ILE A 98 3.89 -1.33 -10.23
C ILE A 98 5.00 -2.37 -10.06
N SER A 99 6.13 -2.12 -10.71
CA SER A 99 7.36 -2.87 -10.49
C SER A 99 8.13 -2.26 -9.32
N VAL A 100 8.37 -3.03 -8.27
CA VAL A 100 9.04 -2.57 -7.05
C VAL A 100 10.42 -3.19 -6.95
N THR A 101 11.44 -2.36 -6.77
CA THR A 101 12.81 -2.77 -6.44
C THR A 101 13.17 -2.25 -5.06
N VAL A 102 13.62 -3.13 -4.16
CA VAL A 102 14.11 -2.78 -2.82
C VAL A 102 15.63 -2.92 -2.79
N THR A 103 16.29 -1.89 -2.26
CA THR A 103 17.75 -1.80 -2.08
C THR A 103 18.17 -1.77 -0.62
#